data_AF-A0A849ZNJ8-F1
#
_entry.id   AF-A0A849ZNJ8-F1
#
_cell.length_a   1.000
_cell.length_b   1.000
_cell.length_c   1.000
_cell.angle_alpha   90.00
_cell.angle_beta   90.00
_cell.angle_gamma   90.00
#
_symmetry.space_group_name_H-M   'P 1'
#
loop_
_entity.id
_entity.type
_entity.pdbx_description
1 polymer ?
#
loop_
_entity_poly.entity_id
_entity_poly.type
_entity_poly.pdbx_seq_one_letter_code
_entity_poly.pdbx_strand_id
1 'polypeptide(L)'
;MVWKPSVVVFTPAAESPGELSALRSHFEVLTARTALSAGLALLKAGARALIIDAGDEPGRAALQIHFFRNCIENREHSPVSVLMIVNSREDSVRELGLRCGADVVLARSFTGDELAKAVRETVQHASEQNGPLHFARSAAREVRQPHLDRDHLHSRR
;
A
#
# COMPACT_ATOMS: atom_id res chain seq x y z
N MET A 1 21.75 -8.78 0.98
CA MET A 1 20.31 -8.92 0.71
C MET A 1 19.79 -7.57 0.25
N VAL A 2 19.12 -7.49 -0.91
CA VAL A 2 18.48 -6.25 -1.38
C VAL A 2 17.05 -6.26 -0.83
N TRP A 3 16.73 -5.30 0.04
CA TRP A 3 15.37 -5.15 0.57
C TRP A 3 14.47 -4.52 -0.50
N LYS A 4 13.31 -5.13 -0.77
CA LYS A 4 12.30 -4.61 -1.71
C LYS A 4 11.19 -3.91 -0.92
N PRO A 5 10.76 -2.71 -1.31
CA PRO A 5 9.59 -2.09 -0.71
C PRO A 5 8.34 -2.93 -1.03
N SER A 6 7.47 -3.11 -0.03
CA SER A 6 6.22 -3.83 -0.18
C SER A 6 5.08 -2.90 -0.61
N VAL A 7 4.21 -3.40 -1.49
CA VAL A 7 3.04 -2.69 -2.01
C VAL A 7 1.82 -3.58 -1.93
N VAL A 8 0.68 -3.00 -1.58
CA VAL A 8 -0.60 -3.71 -1.53
C VAL A 8 -1.35 -3.47 -2.82
N VAL A 9 -1.71 -4.54 -3.53
CA VAL A 9 -2.59 -4.48 -4.71
C VAL A 9 -3.99 -4.90 -4.28
N PHE A 10 -4.93 -3.99 -4.43
CA PHE A 10 -6.35 -4.23 -4.29
C PHE A 10 -6.98 -4.21 -5.67
N THR A 11 -7.40 -5.36 -6.17
CA THR A 11 -8.02 -5.48 -7.49
C THR A 11 -9.29 -6.34 -7.43
N PRO A 12 -10.38 -5.90 -8.08
CA PRO A 12 -11.61 -6.68 -8.20
C PRO A 12 -11.52 -7.75 -9.30
N ALA A 13 -10.53 -7.66 -10.20
CA ALA A 13 -10.40 -8.56 -11.35
C ALA A 13 -9.41 -9.70 -11.08
N ALA A 14 -9.53 -10.79 -11.83
CA ALA A 14 -8.45 -11.76 -11.92
C ALA A 14 -7.22 -11.05 -12.52
N GLU A 15 -6.17 -10.93 -11.72
CA GLU A 15 -4.92 -10.26 -12.10
C GLU A 15 -4.35 -10.87 -13.38
N SER A 16 -3.91 -10.03 -14.33
CA SER A 16 -3.15 -10.54 -15.46
C SER A 16 -1.77 -11.00 -14.94
N PRO A 17 -1.31 -12.23 -15.24
CA PRO A 17 -0.03 -12.73 -14.74
C PRO A 17 1.16 -11.85 -15.11
N GLY A 18 1.08 -11.16 -16.26
CA GLY A 18 2.14 -10.29 -16.77
C GLY A 18 2.32 -8.99 -15.97
N GLU A 19 1.22 -8.36 -15.57
CA GLU A 19 1.26 -7.07 -14.84
C GLU A 19 1.90 -7.22 -13.46
N LEU A 20 1.50 -8.24 -12.69
CA LEU A 20 2.11 -8.51 -11.40
C LEU A 20 3.55 -9.01 -11.51
N SER A 21 3.88 -9.76 -12.57
CA SER A 21 5.24 -10.25 -12.78
C SER A 21 6.23 -9.09 -12.97
N ALA A 22 5.83 -8.05 -13.71
CA ALA A 22 6.62 -6.84 -13.87
C ALA A 22 6.82 -6.09 -12.54
N LEU A 23 5.81 -6.07 -11.67
CA LEU A 23 5.95 -5.46 -10.34
C LEU A 23 6.84 -6.26 -9.40
N ARG A 24 6.73 -7.59 -9.41
CA ARG A 24 7.48 -8.50 -8.52
C ARG A 24 9.00 -8.46 -8.72
N SER A 25 9.48 -8.03 -9.89
CA SER A 25 10.91 -7.81 -10.11
C SER A 25 11.46 -6.67 -9.26
N HIS A 26 10.63 -5.66 -8.92
CA HIS A 26 11.01 -4.44 -8.21
C HIS A 26 10.46 -4.33 -6.78
N PHE A 27 9.30 -4.92 -6.50
CA PHE A 27 8.54 -4.76 -5.26
C PHE A 27 8.15 -6.11 -4.65
N GLU A 28 7.92 -6.12 -3.34
CA GLU A 28 7.17 -7.19 -2.70
C GLU A 28 5.67 -6.91 -2.89
N VAL A 29 4.98 -7.75 -3.67
CA VAL A 29 3.58 -7.53 -4.03
C VAL A 29 2.67 -8.36 -3.12
N LEU A 30 1.86 -7.67 -2.32
CA LEU A 30 0.88 -8.24 -1.41
C LEU A 30 -0.53 -8.04 -2.00
N THR A 31 -1.30 -9.10 -2.24
CA THR A 31 -2.61 -8.97 -2.91
C THR A 31 -3.77 -9.14 -1.94
N ALA A 32 -4.76 -8.25 -2.04
CA ALA A 32 -6.00 -8.30 -1.27
C ALA A 32 -7.19 -8.24 -2.24
N ARG A 33 -7.87 -9.37 -2.45
CA ARG A 33 -8.87 -9.50 -3.53
C ARG A 33 -10.30 -9.14 -3.14
N THR A 34 -10.64 -9.03 -1.84
CA THR A 34 -12.05 -8.87 -1.43
C THR A 34 -12.27 -8.13 -0.12
N ALA A 35 -11.44 -8.35 0.91
CA ALA A 35 -11.66 -7.74 2.22
C ALA A 35 -10.83 -6.46 2.39
N LEU A 36 -11.50 -5.31 2.55
CA LEU A 36 -10.84 -4.05 2.91
C LEU A 36 -10.03 -4.18 4.22
N SER A 37 -10.49 -5.02 5.14
CA SER A 37 -9.77 -5.33 6.38
C SER A 37 -8.44 -6.03 6.15
N ALA A 38 -8.33 -6.90 5.12
CA ALA A 38 -7.07 -7.55 4.77
C ALA A 38 -6.08 -6.55 4.17
N GLY A 39 -6.53 -5.69 3.25
CA GLY A 39 -5.71 -4.60 2.72
C GLY A 39 -5.21 -3.66 3.83
N LEU A 40 -6.09 -3.34 4.80
CA LEU A 40 -5.76 -2.47 5.92
C LEU A 40 -4.71 -3.11 6.83
N ALA A 41 -4.82 -4.42 7.12
CA ALA A 41 -3.85 -5.15 7.91
C ALA A 41 -2.46 -5.14 7.25
N LEU A 42 -2.39 -5.30 5.92
CA LEU A 42 -1.12 -5.28 5.17
C LEU A 42 -0.48 -3.88 5.17
N LEU A 43 -1.28 -2.83 5.02
CA LEU A 43 -0.80 -1.45 5.14
C LEU A 43 -0.27 -1.16 6.55
N LYS A 44 -0.98 -1.61 7.59
CA LYS A 44 -0.52 -1.50 8.99
C LYS A 44 0.74 -2.29 9.29
N ALA A 45 0.98 -3.39 8.56
CA ALA A 45 2.22 -4.15 8.66
C ALA A 45 3.43 -3.44 8.03
N GLY A 46 3.23 -2.27 7.40
CA GLY A 46 4.31 -1.41 6.90
C GLY A 46 4.46 -1.40 5.38
N ALA A 47 3.45 -1.86 4.63
CA ALA A 47 3.45 -1.69 3.19
C ALA A 47 3.49 -0.21 2.79
N ARG A 48 4.30 0.11 1.79
CA ARG A 48 4.70 1.47 1.44
C ARG A 48 3.72 2.20 0.53
N ALA A 49 2.96 1.47 -0.26
CA ALA A 49 1.97 2.04 -1.14
C ALA A 49 0.77 1.11 -1.29
N LEU A 50 -0.37 1.72 -1.57
CA LEU A 50 -1.60 1.05 -1.95
C LEU A 50 -1.83 1.25 -3.45
N ILE A 51 -2.13 0.17 -4.15
CA ILE A 51 -2.52 0.17 -5.55
C ILE A 51 -3.97 -0.28 -5.59
N ILE A 52 -4.87 0.58 -6.05
CA ILE A 52 -6.28 0.24 -6.25
C ILE A 52 -6.54 0.19 -7.73
N ASP A 53 -6.94 -0.98 -8.19
CA ASP A 53 -7.46 -1.16 -9.52
C ASP A 53 -8.97 -0.90 -9.55
N ALA A 54 -9.35 0.19 -10.19
CA ALA A 54 -10.74 0.64 -10.23
C ALA A 54 -11.61 -0.10 -11.25
N GLY A 55 -10.99 -0.81 -12.21
CA GLY A 55 -11.71 -1.41 -13.34
C GLY A 55 -12.67 -0.42 -13.99
N ASP A 56 -13.93 -0.83 -14.13
CA ASP A 56 -15.02 -0.03 -14.71
C ASP A 56 -15.78 0.82 -13.67
N GLU A 57 -15.42 0.73 -12.38
CA GLU A 57 -16.13 1.40 -11.27
C GLU A 57 -15.21 2.39 -10.52
N PRO A 58 -14.81 3.52 -11.13
CA PRO A 58 -13.97 4.52 -10.46
C PRO A 58 -14.58 5.08 -9.17
N GLY A 59 -15.91 5.18 -9.09
CA GLY A 59 -16.60 5.60 -7.88
C GLY A 59 -16.43 4.61 -6.71
N ARG A 60 -16.36 3.31 -6.97
CA ARG A 60 -16.11 2.30 -5.94
C ARG A 60 -14.67 2.39 -5.44
N ALA A 61 -13.71 2.53 -6.34
CA ALA A 61 -12.32 2.74 -5.97
C ALA A 61 -12.14 3.99 -5.12
N ALA A 62 -12.81 5.10 -5.44
CA ALA A 62 -12.82 6.30 -4.62
C ALA A 62 -13.25 6.05 -3.15
N LEU A 63 -14.32 5.28 -2.95
CA LEU A 63 -14.77 4.90 -1.60
C LEU A 63 -13.73 4.07 -0.85
N GLN A 64 -13.00 3.19 -1.56
CA GLN A 64 -11.94 2.38 -0.98
C GLN A 64 -10.74 3.23 -0.56
N ILE A 65 -10.31 4.17 -1.42
CA ILE A 65 -9.26 5.15 -1.10
C ILE A 65 -9.63 5.88 0.19
N HIS A 66 -10.85 6.43 0.24
CA HIS A 66 -11.34 7.15 1.41
C HIS A 66 -11.34 6.29 2.68
N PHE A 67 -11.78 5.03 2.57
CA PHE A 67 -11.75 4.07 3.67
C PHE A 67 -10.33 3.85 4.22
N PHE A 68 -9.36 3.54 3.35
CA PHE A 68 -7.98 3.25 3.76
C PHE A 68 -7.31 4.47 4.39
N ARG A 69 -7.42 5.64 3.75
CA ARG A 69 -6.85 6.88 4.27
C ARG A 69 -7.46 7.24 5.62
N ASN A 70 -8.79 7.21 5.77
CA ASN A 70 -9.43 7.47 7.07
C ASN A 70 -9.00 6.48 8.16
N CYS A 71 -8.80 5.21 7.83
CA CYS A 71 -8.43 4.21 8.83
C CYS A 71 -6.98 4.32 9.28
N ILE A 72 -6.07 4.77 8.41
CA ILE A 72 -4.64 4.79 8.68
C ILE A 72 -4.18 6.19 9.09
N GLU A 73 -4.55 7.22 8.33
CA GLU A 73 -4.09 8.60 8.57
C GLU A 73 -4.69 9.16 9.88
N ASN A 74 -5.98 8.93 10.15
CA ASN A 74 -6.61 9.48 11.37
C ASN A 74 -6.27 8.70 12.65
N ARG A 75 -5.87 7.43 12.55
CA ARG A 75 -5.64 6.57 13.73
C ARG A 75 -4.17 6.35 14.05
N GLU A 76 -3.33 6.23 13.01
CA GLU A 76 -1.92 5.86 13.15
C GLU A 76 -1.01 7.04 12.76
N HIS A 77 -1.57 8.14 12.25
CA HIS A 77 -0.84 9.30 11.71
C HIS A 77 0.19 8.93 10.65
N SER A 78 -0.01 7.82 9.94
CA SER A 78 0.86 7.36 8.87
C SER A 78 0.21 7.68 7.53
N PRO A 79 0.79 8.58 6.71
CA PRO A 79 0.31 8.83 5.37
C PRO A 79 0.40 7.56 4.51
N VAL A 80 -0.66 7.33 3.74
CA VAL A 80 -0.75 6.24 2.77
C VAL A 80 -0.75 6.86 1.39
N SER A 81 0.26 6.55 0.59
CA SER A 81 0.24 6.93 -0.82
C SER A 81 -0.46 5.89 -1.67
N VAL A 82 -1.28 6.37 -2.60
CA VAL A 82 -2.22 5.58 -3.35
C VAL A 82 -2.04 5.79 -4.85
N LEU A 83 -1.86 4.68 -5.56
CA LEU A 83 -1.96 4.58 -7.01
C LEU A 83 -3.36 4.08 -7.36
N MET A 84 -4.07 4.77 -8.24
CA MET A 84 -5.34 4.30 -8.81
C MET A 84 -5.14 3.92 -10.27
N ILE A 85 -5.56 2.72 -10.65
CA ILE A 85 -5.57 2.25 -12.05
C ILE A 85 -7.00 2.37 -12.58
N VAL A 86 -7.18 2.97 -13.75
CA VAL A 86 -8.49 3.23 -14.37
C VAL A 86 -8.56 2.72 -15.81
N ASN A 87 -9.75 2.33 -16.29
CA ASN A 87 -9.92 1.87 -17.68
C ASN A 87 -9.98 3.00 -18.72
N SER A 88 -10.24 4.24 -18.29
CA SER A 88 -10.35 5.40 -19.18
C SER A 88 -9.08 6.24 -19.22
N ARG A 89 -8.77 6.82 -20.39
CA ARG A 89 -7.72 7.84 -20.58
C ARG A 89 -8.26 9.27 -20.49
N GLU A 90 -9.55 9.44 -20.25
CA GLU A 90 -10.16 10.77 -20.15
C GLU A 90 -9.60 11.53 -18.95
N ASP A 91 -9.26 12.80 -19.17
CA ASP A 91 -8.75 13.69 -18.12
C ASP A 91 -9.75 13.84 -16.96
N SER A 92 -11.05 13.82 -17.24
CA SER A 92 -12.11 13.87 -16.24
C SER A 92 -12.04 12.72 -15.22
N VAL A 93 -11.72 11.51 -15.68
CA VAL A 93 -11.57 10.31 -14.83
C VAL A 93 -10.29 10.38 -14.02
N ARG A 94 -9.22 10.90 -14.63
CA ARG A 94 -7.96 11.16 -13.93
C ARG A 94 -8.13 12.21 -12.82
N GLU A 95 -8.77 13.32 -13.12
CA GLU A 95 -9.09 14.38 -12.16
C GLU A 95 -9.97 13.85 -11.03
N LEU A 96 -10.95 13.00 -11.34
CA LEU A 96 -11.77 12.34 -10.33
C LEU A 96 -10.90 11.51 -9.38
N GLY A 97 -10.01 10.67 -9.91
CA GLY A 97 -9.11 9.84 -9.09
C GLY A 97 -8.26 10.67 -8.12
N LEU A 98 -7.66 11.77 -8.62
CA LEU A 98 -6.88 12.69 -7.79
C LEU A 98 -7.75 13.38 -6.71
N ARG A 99 -8.94 13.85 -7.08
CA ARG A 99 -9.90 14.46 -6.13
C ARG A 99 -10.39 13.48 -5.06
N CYS A 100 -10.39 12.18 -5.36
CA CYS A 100 -10.74 11.13 -4.42
C CYS A 100 -9.57 10.73 -3.50
N GLY A 101 -8.40 11.36 -3.66
CA GLY A 101 -7.23 11.12 -2.82
C GLY A 101 -6.28 10.05 -3.36
N ALA A 102 -6.29 9.75 -4.65
CA ALA A 102 -5.14 9.10 -5.27
C ALA A 102 -3.99 10.10 -5.41
N ASP A 103 -2.75 9.66 -5.17
CA ASP A 103 -1.54 10.46 -5.43
C ASP A 103 -1.12 10.33 -6.90
N VAL A 104 -1.31 9.14 -7.46
CA VAL A 104 -1.02 8.83 -8.87
C VAL A 104 -2.22 8.14 -9.50
N VAL A 105 -2.54 8.47 -10.75
CA VAL A 105 -3.58 7.80 -11.54
C VAL A 105 -2.99 7.31 -12.85
N LEU A 106 -3.19 6.03 -13.17
CA LEU A 106 -2.65 5.38 -14.36
C LEU A 106 -3.78 4.72 -15.17
N ALA A 107 -3.82 4.96 -16.48
CA ALA A 107 -4.80 4.33 -17.37
C ALA A 107 -4.33 2.93 -17.82
N ARG A 108 -5.21 1.92 -17.76
CA ARG A 108 -4.90 0.47 -17.85
C ARG A 108 -4.16 0.01 -19.11
N SER A 109 -4.23 0.79 -20.19
CA SER A 109 -3.45 0.61 -21.42
C SER A 109 -1.96 0.99 -21.26
N PHE A 110 -1.33 0.53 -20.18
CA PHE A 110 0.05 0.80 -19.79
C PHE A 110 0.95 -0.40 -20.11
N THR A 111 2.25 -0.15 -20.17
CA THR A 111 3.32 -1.15 -20.19
C THR A 111 3.76 -1.51 -18.76
N GLY A 112 4.45 -2.64 -18.61
CA GLY A 112 5.01 -3.03 -17.31
C GLY A 112 5.95 -1.99 -16.71
N ASP A 113 6.72 -1.29 -17.57
CA ASP A 113 7.64 -0.23 -17.15
C ASP A 113 6.90 1.02 -16.67
N GLU A 114 5.80 1.39 -17.34
CA GLU A 114 4.92 2.50 -16.91
C GLU A 114 4.28 2.19 -15.56
N LEU A 115 3.80 0.96 -15.35
CA LEU A 115 3.27 0.51 -14.07
C LEU A 115 4.35 0.56 -12.98
N ALA A 116 5.54 0.02 -13.24
CA ALA A 116 6.64 0.06 -12.28
C ALA A 116 7.09 1.50 -11.96
N LYS A 117 7.07 2.40 -12.94
CA LYS A 117 7.34 3.83 -12.74
C LYS A 117 6.27 4.48 -11.85
N ALA A 118 4.99 4.28 -12.14
CA ALA A 118 3.90 4.84 -11.34
C ALA A 118 3.94 4.34 -9.87
N VAL A 119 4.27 3.06 -9.66
CA VAL A 119 4.44 2.52 -8.31
C VAL A 119 5.65 3.12 -7.60
N ARG A 120 6.79 3.31 -8.29
CA ARG A 120 7.96 4.00 -7.71
C ARG A 120 7.61 5.41 -7.27
N GLU A 121 6.93 6.18 -8.11
CA GLU A 121 6.46 7.53 -7.79
C GLU A 121 5.57 7.52 -6.54
N THR A 122 4.61 6.59 -6.48
CA THR A 122 3.71 6.43 -5.32
C THR A 122 4.47 6.10 -4.03
N VAL A 123 5.46 5.20 -4.08
CA VAL A 123 6.30 4.86 -2.92
C VAL A 123 7.21 6.03 -2.51
N GLN A 124 7.66 6.84 -3.47
CA GLN A 124 8.43 8.05 -3.20
C GLN A 124 7.56 9.09 -2.46
N HIS A 125 6.33 9.32 -2.92
CA HIS A 125 5.36 10.18 -2.22
C HIS A 125 5.17 9.74 -0.76
N ALA A 126 5.04 8.43 -0.51
CA ALA A 126 4.90 7.92 0.85
C ALA A 126 6.14 8.20 1.70
N SER A 127 7.33 8.14 1.10
CA SER A 127 8.59 8.39 1.79
C SER A 127 8.77 9.86 2.16
N GLU A 128 8.38 10.77 1.26
CA GLU A 128 8.40 12.22 1.48
C GLU A 128 7.39 12.64 2.56
N GLN A 129 6.19 12.06 2.56
CA GLN A 129 5.13 12.38 3.52
C GLN A 129 5.41 11.86 4.94
N ASN A 130 6.13 10.74 5.09
CA ASN A 130 6.46 10.17 6.40
C ASN A 130 7.76 10.75 7.01
N GLY A 131 8.59 11.46 6.25
CA GLY A 131 9.90 11.97 6.67
C GLY A 131 10.90 10.88 7.10
N PRO A 132 12.21 11.19 7.21
CA PRO A 132 13.23 10.20 7.59
C PRO A 132 13.06 9.62 9.02
N LEU A 133 12.27 10.26 9.89
CA LEU A 133 12.14 9.92 11.31
C LEU A 133 11.07 8.87 11.63
N HIS A 134 10.03 8.70 10.80
CA HIS A 134 8.95 7.74 11.10
C HIS A 134 9.38 6.28 10.82
N PHE A 135 10.37 6.10 9.95
CA PHE A 135 10.85 4.77 9.52
C PHE A 135 11.78 4.07 10.51
N ALA A 136 12.46 4.83 11.37
CA ALA A 136 13.27 4.25 12.45
C ALA A 136 12.39 3.53 13.50
N ARG A 137 11.12 3.92 13.66
CA ARG A 137 10.21 3.33 14.65
C ARG A 137 9.72 1.93 14.28
N SER A 138 9.51 1.62 12.99
CA SER A 138 9.08 0.27 12.57
C SER A 138 10.22 -0.75 12.65
N ALA A 139 11.43 -0.38 12.25
CA ALA A 139 12.62 -1.24 12.41
C ALA A 139 12.99 -1.45 13.89
N ALA A 140 12.82 -0.43 14.75
CA ALA A 140 13.08 -0.56 16.18
C ALA A 140 12.02 -1.39 16.94
N ARG A 141 10.82 -1.57 16.37
CA ARG A 141 9.76 -2.39 16.98
C ARG A 141 10.01 -3.89 16.80
N GLU A 142 10.71 -4.30 15.74
CA GLU A 142 11.11 -5.70 15.54
C GLU A 142 12.29 -6.13 16.43
N VAL A 143 13.13 -5.19 16.89
CA VAL A 143 14.32 -5.49 17.73
C VAL A 143 13.99 -5.58 19.23
N ARG A 144 12.76 -5.29 19.66
CA ARG A 144 12.33 -5.44 21.06
C ARG A 144 11.21 -6.48 21.19
N GLN A 145 11.51 -7.73 20.89
CA GLN A 145 10.91 -8.82 21.67
C GLN A 145 11.65 -8.87 23.01
N PRO A 146 11.03 -8.53 24.15
CA PRO A 146 11.55 -9.03 25.41
C PRO A 146 11.33 -10.54 25.39
N HIS A 147 12.42 -11.31 25.26
CA HIS A 147 12.48 -12.63 25.87
C HIS A 147 12.13 -12.43 27.35
N LEU A 148 10.88 -12.72 27.69
CA LEU A 148 10.55 -13.02 29.07
C LEU A 148 11.20 -14.37 29.35
N ASP A 149 12.42 -14.28 29.90
CA ASP A 149 13.06 -15.33 30.65
C ASP A 149 12.05 -15.84 31.69
N ARG A 150 11.38 -16.94 31.33
CA ARG A 150 10.78 -17.83 32.32
C ARG A 150 11.91 -18.73 32.78
N ASP A 151 12.71 -18.25 33.73
CA ASP A 151 13.32 -19.15 34.70
C ASP A 151 13.68 -18.46 36.01
N HIS A 152 13.40 -19.21 37.08
CA HIS A 152 13.75 -19.04 38.49
C HIS A 152 12.82 -18.29 39.48
N LEU A 153 11.97 -19.10 40.12
CA LEU A 153 12.02 -19.45 41.55
C LEU A 153 12.26 -18.34 42.58
N HIS A 154 11.28 -18.13 43.47
CA HIS A 154 11.40 -18.33 44.92
C HIS A 154 9.99 -18.25 45.55
N SER A 155 9.50 -19.36 46.09
CA SER A 155 9.47 -19.61 47.55
C SER A 155 8.87 -18.46 48.36
N ARG A 156 7.61 -18.64 48.78
CA ARG A 156 7.10 -18.39 50.14
C ARG A 156 5.58 -18.58 50.18
N ARG A 157 5.15 -19.77 50.59
CA ARG A 157 4.43 -20.01 51.85
C ARG A 157 4.05 -21.48 51.96
#